data_AF-A0A2Z5EKE0-F1
#
_entry.id   AF-A0A2Z5EKE0-F1
#
_cell.length_a   1.000
_cell.length_b   1.000
_cell.length_c   1.000
_cell.angle_alpha   90.00
_cell.angle_beta   90.00
_cell.angle_gamma   90.00
#
_symmetry.space_group_name_H-M   'P 1'
#
loop_
_entity.id
_entity.type
_entity.pdbx_description
1 polymer ?
#
loop_
_entity_poly.entity_id
_entity_poly.type
_entity_poly.pdbx_seq_one_letter_code
_entity_poly.pdbx_strand_id
1 'polypeptide(L)'
;MVILGAVIGPILFAICAAAMPGRSLLGDEHTEAKRLLSAYQSKLPPPELLTIAAFRKDGLECGYESKKIFPDAGAQFLISGKQRKFTDYAGYVVLDNWRNSSRVAEWISALTYQIEDDMSRFKIGFLRRCIEYTAISKACMSRVGVYSDKVARFKHGREPWPLDGFGVEDQIVCTYVDGVAAKHGLTPVKRREDY
;
A
#
# COMPACT_ATOMS: atom_id res chain seq x y z
N MET A 1 49.43 3.34 -7.57
CA MET A 1 48.70 2.18 -8.12
C MET A 1 47.55 1.68 -7.22
N VAL A 2 46.92 2.57 -6.43
CA VAL A 2 45.81 2.21 -5.50
C VAL A 2 44.44 2.64 -6.05
N ILE A 3 44.43 3.59 -7.00
CA ILE A 3 43.21 4.19 -7.58
C ILE A 3 42.48 3.18 -8.50
N LEU A 4 43.19 2.24 -9.14
CA LEU A 4 42.57 1.24 -10.02
C LEU A 4 41.77 0.18 -9.23
N GLY A 5 42.23 -0.20 -8.03
CA GLY A 5 41.56 -1.20 -7.20
C GLY A 5 40.22 -0.70 -6.62
N ALA A 6 40.13 0.58 -6.28
CA ALA A 6 38.93 1.18 -5.70
C ALA A 6 37.77 1.35 -6.70
N VAL A 7 38.07 1.46 -8.00
CA VAL A 7 37.05 1.63 -9.06
C VAL A 7 36.59 0.29 -9.62
N ILE A 8 37.50 -0.68 -9.74
CA ILE A 8 37.20 -1.99 -10.35
C ILE A 8 36.51 -2.94 -9.36
N GLY A 9 36.85 -2.87 -8.07
CA GLY A 9 36.25 -3.71 -7.02
C GLY A 9 34.72 -3.64 -6.96
N PRO A 10 34.10 -2.44 -6.90
CA PRO A 10 32.65 -2.30 -6.88
C PRO A 10 31.95 -2.82 -8.15
N ILE A 11 32.61 -2.74 -9.30
CA ILE A 11 32.06 -3.20 -10.59
C ILE A 11 32.03 -4.73 -10.65
N LEU A 12 33.11 -5.40 -10.25
CA LEU A 12 33.17 -6.87 -10.24
C LEU A 12 32.21 -7.47 -9.21
N PHE A 13 32.06 -6.85 -8.04
CA PHE A 13 31.11 -7.31 -7.02
C PHE A 13 29.65 -7.17 -7.50
N ALA A 14 29.33 -6.10 -8.25
CA ALA A 14 28.02 -5.90 -8.84
C ALA A 14 27.68 -6.95 -9.93
N ILE A 15 28.68 -7.42 -10.67
CA ILE A 15 28.51 -8.47 -11.70
C ILE A 15 28.21 -9.83 -11.04
N CYS A 16 28.94 -10.19 -9.97
CA CYS A 16 28.70 -11.45 -9.26
C CYS A 16 27.33 -11.48 -8.55
N ALA A 17 26.87 -10.37 -7.99
CA ALA A 17 25.56 -10.28 -7.35
C ALA A 17 24.39 -10.33 -8.36
N ALA A 18 24.63 -9.98 -9.62
CA ALA A 18 23.63 -10.04 -10.70
C ALA A 18 23.42 -11.46 -11.26
N ALA A 19 24.36 -12.38 -11.07
CA ALA A 19 24.34 -13.73 -11.64
C ALA A 19 23.56 -14.77 -10.80
N MET A 20 23.09 -14.41 -9.59
CA MET A 20 22.31 -15.33 -8.74
C MET A 20 20.79 -15.11 -8.90
N PRO A 21 20.06 -16.04 -9.55
CA PRO A 21 18.61 -15.97 -9.65
C PRO A 21 17.99 -16.35 -8.32
N GLY A 22 17.72 -15.34 -7.47
CA GLY A 22 16.88 -15.49 -6.29
C GLY A 22 15.49 -14.96 -6.61
N ARG A 23 14.66 -15.72 -7.32
CA ARG A 23 13.21 -15.49 -7.35
C ARG A 23 12.62 -16.31 -6.21
N SER A 24 12.47 -15.71 -5.03
CA SER A 24 11.58 -16.28 -4.02
C SER A 24 10.14 -15.95 -4.45
N LEU A 25 9.32 -16.99 -4.61
CA LEU A 25 7.87 -16.87 -4.86
C LEU A 25 7.11 -16.27 -3.66
N LEU A 26 7.77 -16.19 -2.52
CA LEU A 26 7.34 -15.45 -1.33
C LEU A 26 8.06 -14.12 -1.36
N GLY A 27 7.32 -13.02 -1.42
CA GLY A 27 7.88 -11.67 -1.48
C GLY A 27 8.86 -11.45 -0.34
N ASP A 28 10.15 -11.49 -0.67
CA ASP A 28 11.20 -11.27 0.32
C ASP A 28 11.08 -9.80 0.75
N GLU A 29 10.95 -9.53 2.05
CA GLU A 29 10.80 -8.15 2.56
C GLU A 29 12.02 -7.26 2.28
N HIS A 30 13.06 -7.83 1.67
CA HIS A 30 14.33 -7.20 1.40
C HIS A 30 14.72 -7.15 -0.09
N THR A 31 13.75 -7.22 -1.01
CA THR A 31 14.09 -6.99 -2.43
C THR A 31 14.59 -5.56 -2.67
N GLU A 32 15.57 -5.40 -3.57
CA GLU A 32 16.08 -4.08 -3.94
C GLU A 32 14.99 -3.19 -4.55
N ALA A 33 13.94 -3.78 -5.15
CA ALA A 33 12.79 -3.06 -5.67
C ALA A 33 11.92 -2.46 -4.54
N LYS A 34 11.65 -3.19 -3.45
CA LYS A 34 10.95 -2.65 -2.28
C LYS A 34 11.75 -1.51 -1.63
N ARG A 35 13.08 -1.66 -1.56
CA ARG A 35 13.98 -0.59 -1.08
C ARG A 35 13.98 0.64 -1.99
N LEU A 36 13.95 0.45 -3.32
CA LEU A 36 13.79 1.52 -4.29
C LEU A 36 12.48 2.29 -4.07
N LEU A 37 11.37 1.59 -3.90
CA LEU A 37 10.06 2.20 -3.64
C LEU A 37 10.04 2.95 -2.30
N SER A 38 10.66 2.40 -1.25
CA SER A 38 10.81 3.11 0.03
C SER A 38 11.63 4.39 -0.11
N ALA A 39 12.77 4.34 -0.82
CA ALA A 39 13.58 5.53 -1.09
C ALA A 39 12.78 6.58 -1.88
N TYR A 40 12.02 6.15 -2.89
CA TYR A 40 11.13 7.02 -3.66
C TYR A 40 10.07 7.68 -2.77
N GLN A 41 9.34 6.91 -1.97
CA GLN A 41 8.30 7.41 -1.06
C GLN A 41 8.85 8.38 -0.01
N SER A 42 10.06 8.14 0.51
CA SER A 42 10.71 9.03 1.49
C SER A 42 11.00 10.44 0.97
N LYS A 43 10.98 10.62 -0.35
CA LYS A 43 11.24 11.89 -1.03
C LYS A 43 9.97 12.55 -1.59
N LEU A 44 8.81 11.90 -1.50
CA LEU A 44 7.55 12.51 -1.93
C LEU A 44 7.14 13.63 -0.97
N PRO A 45 6.58 14.74 -1.48
CA PRO A 45 6.04 15.79 -0.63
C PRO A 45 4.85 15.25 0.20
N PRO A 46 4.65 15.75 1.45
CA PRO A 46 3.58 15.29 2.35
C PRO A 46 2.17 15.14 1.75
N PRO A 47 1.66 16.03 0.87
CA PRO A 47 0.33 15.87 0.28
C PRO A 47 0.16 14.62 -0.61
N GLU A 48 1.24 14.09 -1.18
CA GLU A 48 1.17 12.91 -2.06
C GLU A 48 1.02 11.61 -1.25
N LEU A 49 1.54 11.57 -0.03
CA LEU A 49 1.33 10.47 0.92
C LEU A 49 -0.13 10.39 1.40
N LEU A 50 -0.82 11.54 1.47
CA LEU A 50 -2.18 11.67 1.99
C LEU A 50 -3.28 11.23 0.99
N THR A 51 -2.94 11.00 -0.29
CA THR A 51 -3.89 10.46 -1.29
C THR A 51 -4.39 9.04 -1.01
N ILE A 52 -3.79 8.35 -0.03
CA ILE A 52 -4.21 7.03 0.45
C ILE A 52 -5.56 7.09 1.18
N ALA A 53 -5.86 8.21 1.84
CA ALA A 53 -7.05 8.38 2.67
C ALA A 53 -8.07 9.31 1.99
N ALA A 54 -8.50 8.98 0.77
CA ALA A 54 -9.66 9.65 0.19
C ALA A 54 -10.87 9.28 1.05
N PHE A 55 -11.24 10.17 1.97
CA PHE A 55 -12.37 10.04 2.89
C PHE A 55 -13.66 9.80 2.08
N ARG A 56 -14.00 8.53 1.87
CA ARG A 56 -15.35 8.14 1.46
C ARG A 56 -16.29 8.45 2.62
N LYS A 57 -17.55 8.75 2.32
CA LYS A 57 -18.56 8.93 3.37
C LYS A 57 -18.80 7.56 4.01
N ASP A 58 -18.54 7.46 5.30
CA ASP A 58 -18.47 6.19 6.02
C ASP A 58 -19.77 5.38 5.98
N GLY A 59 -19.67 4.12 5.57
CA GLY A 59 -20.81 3.19 5.48
C GLY A 59 -21.56 3.25 4.15
N LEU A 60 -21.36 4.29 3.31
CA LEU A 60 -21.98 4.34 1.98
C LEU A 60 -21.46 3.24 1.05
N GLU A 61 -20.19 2.88 1.18
CA GLU A 61 -19.59 1.80 0.40
C GLU A 61 -20.23 0.43 0.68
N CYS A 62 -20.92 0.30 1.82
CA CYS A 62 -21.65 -0.90 2.22
C CYS A 62 -23.16 -0.80 1.97
N GLY A 63 -23.63 0.32 1.39
CA GLY A 63 -25.03 0.57 1.06
C GLY A 63 -25.86 1.26 2.14
N TYR A 64 -25.24 1.74 3.23
CA TYR A 64 -25.94 2.41 4.32
C TYR A 64 -25.74 3.92 4.30
N GLU A 65 -26.75 4.68 4.70
CA GLU A 65 -26.58 6.11 4.97
C GLU A 65 -25.75 6.33 6.22
N SER A 66 -24.58 6.94 6.08
CA SER A 66 -23.62 7.21 7.17
C SER A 66 -24.25 7.70 8.48
N LYS A 67 -25.18 8.65 8.42
CA LYS A 67 -25.85 9.22 9.60
C LYS A 67 -26.83 8.27 10.30
N LYS A 68 -27.30 7.22 9.63
CA LYS A 68 -28.19 6.21 10.23
C LYS A 68 -27.41 5.13 10.98
N ILE A 69 -26.24 4.76 10.45
CA ILE A 69 -25.36 3.75 11.04
C ILE A 69 -24.42 4.37 12.10
N PHE A 70 -23.90 5.57 11.85
CA PHE A 70 -23.02 6.28 12.77
C PHE A 70 -23.58 7.68 13.08
N PRO A 71 -24.72 7.78 13.79
CA PRO A 71 -25.37 9.08 14.06
C PRO A 71 -24.48 10.05 14.82
N ASP A 72 -23.61 9.54 15.69
CA ASP A 72 -22.71 10.31 16.55
C ASP A 72 -21.22 10.07 16.24
N ALA A 73 -20.87 9.80 14.98
CA ALA A 73 -19.50 9.47 14.56
C ALA A 73 -18.42 10.36 15.19
N GLY A 74 -18.61 11.69 15.16
CA GLY A 74 -17.67 12.65 15.73
C GLY A 74 -17.51 12.53 17.26
N ALA A 75 -18.62 12.35 17.99
CA ALA A 75 -18.57 12.17 19.44
C ALA A 75 -17.95 10.81 19.83
N GLN A 76 -18.33 9.74 19.11
CA GLN A 76 -17.77 8.41 19.30
C GLN A 76 -16.25 8.38 19.05
N PHE A 77 -15.77 9.07 18.01
CA PHE A 77 -14.35 9.21 17.72
C PHE A 77 -13.60 9.93 18.86
N LEU A 78 -14.13 11.05 19.34
CA LEU A 78 -13.54 11.81 20.45
C LEU A 78 -13.50 11.00 21.76
N ILE A 79 -14.57 10.27 22.07
CA ILE A 79 -14.64 9.38 23.23
C ILE A 79 -13.58 8.29 23.13
N SER A 80 -13.41 7.70 21.94
CA SER A 80 -12.45 6.63 21.72
C SER A 80 -11.01 7.10 21.88
N GLY A 81 -10.68 8.29 21.36
CA GLY A 81 -9.36 8.88 21.53
C GLY A 81 -9.04 9.31 22.97
N LYS A 82 -9.97 9.99 23.65
CA LYS A 82 -9.74 10.54 25.00
C LYS A 82 -9.87 9.50 26.11
N GLN A 83 -10.82 8.58 25.98
CA GLN A 83 -11.17 7.62 27.04
C GLN A 83 -10.69 6.20 26.75
N ARG A 84 -10.04 5.96 25.61
CA ARG A 84 -9.61 4.62 25.15
C ARG A 84 -10.76 3.60 25.14
N LYS A 85 -11.99 4.06 24.94
CA LYS A 85 -13.17 3.20 24.84
C LYS A 85 -13.39 2.76 23.40
N PHE A 86 -13.73 1.50 23.22
CA PHE A 86 -14.14 1.01 21.91
C PHE A 86 -15.59 1.44 21.64
N THR A 87 -15.81 2.09 20.50
CA THR A 87 -17.13 2.50 20.01
C THR A 87 -17.35 1.89 18.63
N ASP A 88 -18.60 1.81 18.18
CA ASP A 88 -18.92 1.23 16.87
C ASP A 88 -18.23 2.02 15.74
N TYR A 89 -18.21 3.35 15.83
CA TYR A 89 -17.49 4.17 14.85
C TYR A 89 -15.96 4.00 14.93
N ALA A 90 -15.38 3.87 16.13
CA ALA A 90 -13.94 3.62 16.24
C ALA A 90 -13.53 2.24 15.71
N GLY A 91 -14.36 1.22 15.93
CA GLY A 91 -14.13 -0.10 15.33
C GLY A 91 -14.16 -0.04 13.81
N TYR A 92 -15.15 0.66 13.23
CA TYR A 92 -15.20 0.92 11.80
C TYR A 92 -13.93 1.63 11.30
N VAL A 93 -13.48 2.71 11.95
CA VAL A 93 -12.28 3.45 11.55
C VAL A 93 -11.03 2.56 11.58
N VAL A 94 -10.89 1.70 12.59
CA VAL A 94 -9.77 0.75 12.66
C VAL A 94 -9.81 -0.23 11.50
N LEU A 95 -10.99 -0.78 11.18
CA LEU A 95 -11.15 -1.70 10.05
C LEU A 95 -10.95 -1.02 8.71
N ASP A 96 -11.41 0.21 8.53
CA ASP A 96 -11.17 0.96 7.30
C ASP A 96 -9.68 1.30 7.12
N ASN A 97 -9.00 1.71 8.19
CA ASN A 97 -7.55 1.92 8.17
C ASN A 97 -6.80 0.63 7.81
N TRP A 98 -7.19 -0.50 8.40
CA TRP A 98 -6.64 -1.81 8.05
C TRP A 98 -6.88 -2.13 6.57
N ARG A 99 -8.12 -2.03 6.08
CA ARG A 99 -8.48 -2.22 4.66
C ARG A 99 -7.61 -1.37 3.73
N ASN A 100 -7.46 -0.08 4.02
CA ASN A 100 -6.67 0.83 3.19
C ASN A 100 -5.18 0.49 3.26
N SER A 101 -4.66 0.10 4.43
CA SER A 101 -3.28 -0.35 4.57
C SER A 101 -3.01 -1.62 3.77
N SER A 102 -3.92 -2.60 3.81
CA SER A 102 -3.83 -3.83 3.03
C SER A 102 -3.84 -3.57 1.53
N ARG A 103 -4.75 -2.72 1.03
CA ARG A 103 -4.77 -2.31 -0.38
C ARG A 103 -3.50 -1.59 -0.83
N VAL A 104 -2.93 -0.74 0.03
CA VAL A 104 -1.66 -0.07 -0.25
C VAL A 104 -0.52 -1.07 -0.29
N ALA A 105 -0.48 -2.03 0.63
CA ALA A 105 0.52 -3.10 0.64
C ALA A 105 0.44 -3.94 -0.65
N GLU A 106 -0.78 -4.33 -1.06
CA GLU A 106 -1.02 -5.04 -2.32
C GLU A 106 -0.50 -4.24 -3.53
N TRP A 107 -0.83 -2.96 -3.60
CA TRP A 107 -0.39 -2.08 -4.69
C TRP A 107 1.13 -1.93 -4.71
N ILE A 108 1.78 -1.76 -3.56
CA ILE A 108 3.25 -1.69 -3.45
C ILE A 108 3.88 -3.02 -3.88
N SER A 109 3.31 -4.14 -3.48
CA SER A 109 3.77 -5.46 -3.93
C SER A 109 3.67 -5.59 -5.45
N ALA A 110 2.52 -5.26 -6.05
CA ALA A 110 2.34 -5.28 -7.49
C ALA A 110 3.31 -4.34 -8.24
N LEU A 111 3.58 -3.14 -7.71
CA LEU A 111 4.60 -2.24 -8.23
C LEU A 111 6.00 -2.85 -8.15
N THR A 112 6.32 -3.52 -7.04
CA THR A 112 7.61 -4.19 -6.82
C THR A 112 7.83 -5.24 -7.91
N TYR A 113 6.83 -6.10 -8.17
CA TYR A 113 6.91 -7.09 -9.24
C TYR A 113 7.08 -6.47 -10.63
N GLN A 114 6.29 -5.44 -10.95
CA GLN A 114 6.42 -4.78 -12.24
C GLN A 114 7.82 -4.17 -12.43
N ILE A 115 8.40 -3.61 -11.37
CA ILE A 115 9.75 -3.06 -11.38
C ILE A 115 10.80 -4.16 -11.60
N GLU A 116 10.65 -5.30 -10.93
CA GLU A 116 11.58 -6.43 -11.07
C GLU A 116 11.50 -7.11 -12.43
N ASP A 117 10.34 -7.09 -13.07
CA ASP A 117 10.15 -7.60 -14.43
C ASP A 117 10.75 -6.65 -15.47
N ASP A 118 10.54 -5.33 -15.31
CA ASP A 118 10.99 -4.32 -16.27
C ASP A 118 12.49 -3.93 -16.10
N MET A 119 13.12 -4.19 -14.95
CA MET A 119 14.46 -3.69 -14.63
C MET A 119 15.38 -4.74 -14.01
N SER A 120 16.64 -4.72 -14.42
CA SER A 120 17.69 -5.50 -13.77
C SER A 120 17.95 -4.99 -12.35
N ARG A 121 18.38 -5.90 -11.46
CA ARG A 121 18.79 -5.58 -10.08
C ARG A 121 19.81 -4.43 -10.01
N PHE A 122 20.73 -4.38 -10.97
CA PHE A 122 21.70 -3.29 -11.07
C PHE A 122 21.03 -1.93 -11.28
N LYS A 123 20.09 -1.84 -12.24
CA LYS A 123 19.37 -0.60 -12.54
C LYS A 123 18.51 -0.14 -11.37
N ILE A 124 17.86 -1.10 -10.68
CA ILE A 124 17.08 -0.85 -9.46
C ILE A 124 17.98 -0.23 -8.38
N GLY A 125 19.11 -0.88 -8.07
CA GLY A 125 20.05 -0.40 -7.06
C GLY A 125 20.76 0.92 -7.42
N PHE A 126 20.94 1.20 -8.72
CA PHE A 126 21.42 2.50 -9.20
C PHE A 126 20.39 3.61 -8.94
N LEU A 127 19.13 3.39 -9.33
CA LEU A 127 18.07 4.38 -9.12
C LEU A 127 17.84 4.66 -7.64
N ARG A 128 17.92 3.62 -6.79
CA ARG A 128 17.78 3.76 -5.33
C ARG A 128 18.84 4.72 -4.77
N ARG A 129 20.12 4.43 -5.05
CA ARG A 129 21.24 5.27 -4.60
C ARG A 129 21.19 6.67 -5.20
N CYS A 130 20.72 6.81 -6.43
CA CYS A 130 20.50 8.11 -7.04
C CYS A 130 19.47 8.95 -6.26
N ILE A 131 18.34 8.35 -5.89
CA ILE A 131 17.29 9.02 -5.10
C ILE A 131 17.78 9.36 -3.68
N GLU A 132 18.51 8.46 -3.04
CA GLU A 132 18.99 8.61 -1.66
C GLU A 132 20.10 9.67 -1.52
N TYR A 133 21.09 9.66 -2.41
CA TYR A 133 22.39 10.30 -2.17
C TYR A 133 22.79 11.39 -3.16
N THR A 134 21.97 11.70 -4.17
CA THR A 134 22.38 12.67 -5.20
C THR A 134 21.48 13.91 -5.24
N ALA A 135 22.07 15.03 -5.69
CA ALA A 135 21.34 16.27 -5.94
C ALA A 135 20.35 16.16 -7.11
N ILE A 136 20.48 15.12 -7.95
CA ILE A 136 19.61 14.85 -9.10
C ILE A 136 18.47 13.87 -8.76
N SER A 137 18.16 13.69 -7.47
CA SER A 137 17.12 12.78 -6.98
C SER A 137 15.79 12.91 -7.73
N LYS A 138 15.36 14.13 -8.07
CA LYS A 138 14.13 14.38 -8.86
C LYS A 138 14.12 13.69 -10.23
N ALA A 139 15.26 13.67 -10.94
CA ALA A 139 15.36 13.03 -12.25
C ALA A 139 15.32 11.49 -12.14
N CYS A 140 15.83 10.94 -11.05
CA CYS A 140 15.72 9.50 -10.77
C CYS A 140 14.33 9.12 -10.25
N MET A 141 13.69 9.99 -9.47
CA MET A 141 12.30 9.85 -9.05
C MET A 141 11.36 9.82 -10.25
N SER A 142 11.53 10.68 -11.26
CA SER A 142 10.64 10.66 -12.44
C SER A 142 10.68 9.32 -13.19
N ARG A 143 11.83 8.63 -13.18
CA ARG A 143 11.98 7.28 -13.78
C ARG A 143 11.28 6.19 -13.00
N VAL A 144 11.08 6.37 -11.69
CA VAL A 144 10.32 5.44 -10.84
C VAL A 144 8.83 5.79 -10.86
N GLY A 145 8.51 7.08 -10.94
CA GLY A 145 7.13 7.58 -10.94
C GLY A 145 6.27 7.00 -12.05
N VAL A 146 6.82 6.72 -13.24
CA VAL A 146 6.08 6.10 -14.36
C VAL A 146 5.46 4.74 -14.02
N TYR A 147 5.93 4.05 -12.97
CA TYR A 147 5.36 2.77 -12.56
C TYR A 147 4.03 2.93 -11.81
N SER A 148 3.77 4.07 -11.17
CA SER A 148 2.48 4.31 -10.50
C SER A 148 1.30 4.20 -11.46
N ASP A 149 1.51 4.60 -12.72
CA ASP A 149 0.47 4.62 -13.75
C ASP A 149 0.30 3.24 -14.42
N LYS A 150 1.30 2.37 -14.32
CA LYS A 150 1.26 1.00 -14.87
C LYS A 150 0.43 0.04 -14.01
N VAL A 151 0.30 0.32 -12.72
CA VAL A 151 -0.35 -0.56 -11.75
C VAL A 151 -1.54 0.15 -11.11
N ALA A 152 -2.74 -0.27 -11.47
CA ALA A 152 -3.97 0.26 -10.86
C ALA A 152 -4.01 -0.02 -9.35
N ARG A 153 -4.32 1.02 -8.55
CA ARG A 153 -4.26 1.04 -7.08
C ARG A 153 -5.38 0.23 -6.39
N PHE A 154 -6.47 -0.05 -7.09
CA PHE A 154 -7.67 -0.69 -6.53
C PHE A 154 -8.32 -1.67 -7.52
N LYS A 155 -7.51 -2.52 -8.18
CA LYS A 155 -8.03 -3.50 -9.14
C LYS A 155 -8.47 -4.76 -8.39
N HIS A 156 -9.75 -4.83 -8.05
CA HIS A 156 -10.39 -6.07 -7.58
C HIS A 156 -10.25 -7.15 -8.67
N GLY A 157 -9.76 -8.34 -8.30
CA GLY A 157 -9.54 -9.46 -9.23
C GLY A 157 -8.15 -9.52 -9.89
N ARG A 158 -7.13 -8.86 -9.33
CA ARG A 158 -5.73 -9.18 -9.68
C ARG A 158 -5.44 -10.63 -9.27
N GLU A 159 -4.62 -11.36 -10.05
CA GLU A 159 -4.19 -12.71 -9.64
C GLU A 159 -3.59 -12.64 -8.22
N PRO A 160 -4.04 -13.51 -7.32
CA PRO A 160 -3.67 -13.44 -5.92
C PRO A 160 -2.17 -13.65 -5.77
N TRP A 161 -1.48 -12.63 -5.25
CA TRP A 161 -0.07 -12.70 -4.92
C TRP A 161 0.07 -12.66 -3.40
N PRO A 162 0.83 -13.59 -2.80
CA PRO A 162 0.37 -14.35 -1.66
C PRO A 162 -0.03 -13.43 -0.49
N LEU A 163 -1.34 -13.36 -0.25
CA LEU A 163 -2.03 -12.89 0.96
C LEU A 163 -2.65 -11.47 0.99
N ASP A 164 -2.48 -10.61 -0.02
CA ASP A 164 -3.10 -9.27 -0.03
C ASP A 164 -4.10 -9.08 -1.20
N GLY A 165 -5.26 -8.45 -0.96
CA GLY A 165 -6.07 -7.89 -2.05
C GLY A 165 -7.21 -8.74 -2.61
N PHE A 166 -7.82 -9.61 -1.81
CA PHE A 166 -8.91 -10.47 -2.29
C PHE A 166 -10.27 -9.76 -2.41
N GLY A 167 -10.37 -8.47 -2.05
CA GLY A 167 -11.67 -7.80 -1.88
C GLY A 167 -12.44 -8.30 -0.64
N VAL A 168 -11.88 -9.27 0.09
CA VAL A 168 -12.35 -9.75 1.38
C VAL A 168 -12.28 -8.63 2.43
N GLU A 169 -11.37 -7.67 2.26
CA GLU A 169 -11.27 -6.49 3.11
C GLU A 169 -12.59 -5.67 3.07
N ASP A 170 -13.20 -5.54 1.90
CA ASP A 170 -14.51 -4.89 1.78
C ASP A 170 -15.62 -5.73 2.41
N GLN A 171 -15.57 -7.05 2.26
CA GLN A 171 -16.53 -7.95 2.91
C GLN A 171 -16.45 -7.85 4.43
N ILE A 172 -15.24 -7.81 4.99
CA ILE A 172 -15.00 -7.69 6.44
C ILE A 172 -15.53 -6.36 6.96
N VAL A 173 -15.16 -5.24 6.31
CA VAL A 173 -15.66 -3.91 6.68
C VAL A 173 -17.18 -3.86 6.60
N CYS A 174 -17.76 -4.37 5.53
CA CYS A 174 -19.20 -4.30 5.35
C CYS A 174 -20.00 -5.29 6.22
N THR A 175 -19.41 -6.43 6.59
CA THR A 175 -20.00 -7.35 7.58
C THR A 175 -20.00 -6.71 8.97
N TYR A 176 -18.94 -5.99 9.33
CA TYR A 176 -18.91 -5.22 10.57
C TYR A 176 -20.01 -4.14 10.59
N VAL A 177 -20.13 -3.38 9.49
CA VAL A 177 -21.16 -2.36 9.29
C VAL A 177 -22.57 -2.97 9.38
N ASP A 178 -22.81 -4.17 8.85
CA ASP A 178 -24.10 -4.87 9.02
C ASP A 178 -24.39 -5.20 10.49
N GLY A 179 -23.37 -5.61 11.25
CA GLY A 179 -23.50 -5.84 12.69
C GLY A 179 -23.88 -4.56 13.44
N VAL A 180 -23.27 -3.43 13.08
CA VAL A 180 -23.63 -2.11 13.65
C VAL A 180 -25.06 -1.72 13.24
N ALA A 181 -25.41 -1.90 11.96
CA ALA A 181 -26.75 -1.62 11.45
C ALA A 181 -27.82 -2.43 12.19
N ALA A 182 -27.58 -3.71 12.45
CA ALA A 182 -28.49 -4.57 13.20
C ALA A 182 -28.69 -4.11 14.66
N LYS A 183 -27.64 -3.61 15.33
CA LYS A 183 -27.77 -3.00 16.67
C LYS A 183 -28.68 -1.77 16.67
N HIS A 184 -28.71 -1.04 15.56
CA HIS A 184 -29.59 0.12 15.36
C HIS A 184 -30.99 -0.25 14.81
N GLY A 185 -31.31 -1.54 14.69
CA GLY A 185 -32.60 -2.00 14.17
C GLY A 185 -32.77 -1.80 12.66
N LEU A 186 -31.67 -1.59 11.92
CA LEU A 186 -31.69 -1.46 10.47
C LEU A 186 -31.59 -2.84 9.81
N THR A 187 -32.28 -3.03 8.70
CA THR A 187 -32.22 -4.28 7.93
C THR A 187 -30.89 -4.34 7.16
N PRO A 188 -30.19 -5.49 7.17
CA PRO A 188 -28.98 -5.67 6.39
C PRO A 188 -29.21 -5.42 4.90
N VAL A 189 -28.31 -4.66 4.27
CA VAL A 189 -28.36 -4.44 2.82
C VAL A 189 -27.97 -5.73 2.10
N LYS A 190 -28.83 -6.21 1.19
CA LYS A 190 -28.50 -7.35 0.34
C LYS A 190 -27.44 -6.93 -0.69
N ARG A 191 -26.19 -7.37 -0.49
CA ARG A 191 -25.09 -7.15 -1.44
C ARG A 191 -25.03 -8.31 -2.44
N ARG A 192 -24.74 -8.03 -3.72
CA ARG A 192 -24.50 -9.09 -4.72
C ARG A 192 -23.14 -9.73 -4.42
N GLU A 193 -23.08 -11.05 -4.48
CA GLU A 193 -21.84 -11.84 -4.35
C GLU A 193 -21.03 -11.81 -5.66
N ASP A 194 -21.00 -10.68 -6.36
CA ASP A 194 -20.27 -10.55 -7.62
C ASP A 194 -18.80 -10.26 -7.26
N TYR A 195 -18.01 -11.33 -7.03
CA TYR A 195 -16.56 -11.29 -6.89
C TYR A 195 -15.89 -12.10 -8.00
#